data_AF-A0A7W9MV72-F1
#
_entry.id   AF-A0A7W9MV72-F1
#
_cell.length_a   1.000
_cell.length_b   1.000
_cell.length_c   1.000
_cell.angle_alpha   90.00
_cell.angle_beta   90.00
_cell.angle_gamma   90.00
#
_symmetry.space_group_name_H-M   'P 1'
#
loop_
_entity.id
_entity.type
_entity.pdbx_description
1 polymer ?
#
loop_
_entity_poly.entity_id
_entity_poly.type
_entity_poly.pdbx_seq_one_letter_code
_entity_poly.pdbx_strand_id
1 'polypeptide(L)'
;MWAVIGVWDIDADAIEPLRDQLTLMASSKIGLPGFVHGTWTRDGHMIQVYADEADARRYHQAMIDQGAVEPPGVRNVVWAVAEVGAESDASGWTDRAGQHHPPTTSPEPPG
;
A
#
# COMPACT_ATOMS: atom_id res chain seq x y z
N MET A 1 9.32 -1.81 9.79
CA MET A 1 9.05 -1.29 8.43
C MET A 1 7.88 -0.33 8.51
N TRP A 2 7.71 0.55 7.54
CA TRP A 2 6.65 1.55 7.52
C TRP A 2 5.95 1.57 6.17
N ALA A 3 4.66 1.86 6.13
CA ALA A 3 3.87 1.90 4.92
C ALA A 3 3.25 3.27 4.69
N VAL A 4 3.28 3.72 3.44
CA VAL A 4 2.43 4.79 2.93
C VAL A 4 1.23 4.13 2.25
N ILE A 5 0.03 4.51 2.68
CA ILE A 5 -1.24 3.93 2.23
C ILE A 5 -2.04 5.01 1.51
N GLY A 6 -2.39 4.75 0.25
CA GLY A 6 -3.24 5.58 -0.57
C GLY A 6 -4.51 4.85 -0.97
N VAL A 7 -5.66 5.48 -0.79
CA VAL A 7 -6.94 5.03 -1.32
C VAL A 7 -7.62 6.20 -1.98
N TRP A 8 -8.07 5.99 -3.22
CA TRP A 8 -8.74 7.02 -4.01
C TRP A 8 -10.11 6.56 -4.48
N ASP A 9 -11.03 7.52 -4.51
CA ASP A 9 -12.28 7.44 -5.23
C ASP A 9 -12.02 8.05 -6.62
N ILE A 10 -12.21 7.26 -7.68
CA ILE A 10 -11.78 7.60 -9.04
C ILE A 10 -13.00 7.67 -9.94
N ASP A 11 -13.19 8.82 -10.60
CA ASP A 11 -14.23 8.98 -11.61
C ASP A 11 -14.04 7.99 -12.76
N ALA A 12 -15.14 7.52 -13.35
CA ALA A 12 -15.10 6.53 -14.41
C ALA A 12 -14.23 6.97 -15.61
N ASP A 13 -14.23 8.25 -15.94
CA ASP A 13 -13.45 8.82 -17.04
C ASP A 13 -11.95 8.96 -16.71
N ALA A 14 -11.58 8.88 -15.43
CA ALA A 14 -10.20 9.01 -14.96
C ALA A 14 -9.49 7.66 -14.73
N ILE A 15 -10.24 6.55 -14.70
CA ILE A 15 -9.69 5.24 -14.30
C ILE A 15 -8.71 4.66 -15.33
N GLU A 16 -9.02 4.72 -16.62
CA GLU A 16 -8.13 4.19 -17.67
C GLU A 16 -6.85 5.04 -17.83
N PRO A 17 -6.93 6.39 -17.90
CA PRO A 17 -5.72 7.22 -17.88
C PRO A 17 -4.82 6.96 -16.66
N LEU A 18 -5.39 6.72 -15.48
CA LEU A 18 -4.63 6.39 -14.29
C LEU A 18 -3.95 5.01 -14.42
N ARG A 19 -4.66 4.00 -14.94
CA ARG A 19 -4.13 2.65 -15.17
C ARG A 19 -2.91 2.64 -16.09
N ASP A 20 -2.93 3.44 -17.15
CA ASP A 20 -1.81 3.57 -18.07
C ASP A 20 -0.56 4.14 -17.38
N GLN A 21 -0.75 4.98 -16.36
CA GLN A 21 0.34 5.58 -15.60
C GLN A 21 0.86 4.66 -14.47
N LEU A 22 0.07 3.69 -13.99
CA LEU A 22 0.44 2.85 -12.85
C LEU A 22 1.80 2.16 -13.02
N THR A 23 2.11 1.66 -14.23
CA THR A 23 3.40 1.00 -14.51
C THR A 23 4.56 1.97 -14.35
N LEU A 24 4.40 3.21 -14.83
CA LEU A 24 5.42 4.25 -14.72
C LEU A 24 5.57 4.71 -13.26
N MET A 25 4.45 4.90 -12.55
CA MET A 25 4.44 5.28 -11.15
C MET A 25 5.10 4.21 -10.27
N ALA A 26 4.83 2.92 -10.52
CA ALA A 26 5.46 1.81 -9.81
C ALA A 26 6.97 1.79 -10.06
N SER A 27 7.40 1.95 -11.32
CA SER A 27 8.82 1.97 -11.70
C SER A 27 9.57 3.17 -11.11
N SER A 28 8.90 4.33 -10.95
CA SER A 28 9.51 5.54 -10.39
C SER A 28 9.98 5.40 -8.93
N LYS A 29 9.56 4.34 -8.23
CA LYS A 29 9.93 4.11 -6.82
C LYS A 29 11.21 3.31 -6.66
N ILE A 30 11.65 2.64 -7.72
CA ILE A 30 12.89 1.88 -7.74
C ILE A 30 14.06 2.85 -7.53
N GLY A 31 14.79 2.69 -6.43
CA GLY A 31 15.93 3.54 -6.07
C GLY A 31 15.60 4.72 -5.16
N LEU A 32 14.35 4.90 -4.74
CA LEU A 32 14.04 5.85 -3.67
C LEU A 32 14.66 5.40 -2.34
N PRO A 33 15.20 6.33 -1.52
CA PRO A 33 15.70 6.02 -0.19
C PRO A 33 14.66 5.24 0.62
N GLY A 34 15.12 4.14 1.22
CA GLY A 34 14.32 3.31 2.11
C GLY A 34 13.21 2.51 1.44
N PHE A 35 12.93 2.66 0.14
CA PHE A 35 11.86 1.92 -0.53
C PHE A 35 12.18 0.41 -0.56
N VAL A 36 11.23 -0.41 -0.08
CA VAL A 36 11.35 -1.87 -0.01
C VAL A 36 10.48 -2.53 -1.06
N HIS A 37 9.19 -2.19 -1.10
CA HIS A 37 8.20 -2.79 -2.00
C HIS A 37 7.00 -1.87 -2.17
N GLY A 38 6.25 -2.02 -3.25
CA GLY A 38 5.00 -1.30 -3.44
C GLY A 38 3.99 -2.11 -4.25
N THR A 39 2.72 -1.97 -3.90
CA THR A 39 1.59 -2.54 -4.64
C THR A 39 0.64 -1.43 -5.00
N TRP A 40 0.16 -1.47 -6.24
CA TRP A 40 -0.92 -0.64 -6.75
C TRP A 40 -1.98 -1.54 -7.35
N THR A 41 -3.24 -1.28 -7.01
CA THR A 41 -4.37 -1.98 -7.60
C THR A 41 -5.00 -1.13 -8.70
N ARG A 42 -5.75 -1.79 -9.59
CA ARG A 42 -6.42 -1.14 -10.72
C ARG A 42 -7.60 -0.26 -10.34
N ASP A 43 -8.05 -0.33 -9.09
CA ASP A 43 -9.17 0.41 -8.51
C ASP A 43 -8.69 1.54 -7.58
N GLY A 44 -7.40 1.87 -7.56
CA GLY A 44 -6.91 3.04 -6.82
C GLY A 44 -6.55 2.78 -5.37
N HIS A 45 -6.08 1.58 -5.05
CA HIS A 45 -5.43 1.30 -3.76
C HIS A 45 -3.92 1.20 -3.95
N MET A 46 -3.19 1.77 -3.01
CA MET A 46 -1.74 1.76 -2.99
C MET A 46 -1.21 1.49 -1.59
N ILE A 47 -0.21 0.62 -1.53
CA ILE A 47 0.62 0.44 -0.34
C ILE A 47 2.08 0.48 -0.79
N GLN A 48 2.87 1.39 -0.22
CA GLN A 48 4.32 1.48 -0.43
C GLN A 48 5.04 1.29 0.89
N VAL A 49 5.90 0.28 0.96
CA VAL A 49 6.64 -0.11 2.15
C VAL A 49 8.05 0.47 2.09
N TYR A 50 8.46 1.05 3.21
CA TYR A 50 9.76 1.64 3.46
C TYR A 50 10.43 0.97 4.66
N ALA A 51 11.77 1.00 4.69
CA ALA A 51 12.57 0.45 5.76
C ALA A 51 12.32 1.18 7.10
N ASP A 52 12.24 2.50 7.05
CA ASP A 52 12.03 3.37 8.21
C ASP A 52 10.93 4.42 8.01
N GLU A 53 10.53 5.02 9.13
CA GLU A 53 9.45 6.01 9.19
C GLU A 53 9.81 7.31 8.46
N ALA A 54 11.08 7.73 8.54
CA ALA A 54 11.50 9.03 8.03
C ALA A 54 11.41 9.06 6.50
N ASP A 55 11.82 7.98 5.83
CA ASP A 55 11.71 7.83 4.39
C ASP A 55 10.25 7.72 3.95
N ALA A 56 9.41 6.97 4.68
CA ALA A 56 7.97 6.90 4.43
C ALA A 56 7.30 8.28 4.51
N ARG A 57 7.57 9.03 5.59
CA ARG A 57 7.02 10.39 5.79
C ARG A 57 7.55 11.38 4.75
N ARG A 58 8.82 11.27 4.35
CA ARG A 58 9.38 12.11 3.29
C ARG A 58 8.65 11.90 1.98
N TYR A 59 8.44 10.65 1.59
CA TYR A 59 7.67 10.33 0.39
C TYR A 59 6.22 10.82 0.50
N HIS A 60 5.56 10.56 1.63
CA HIS A 60 4.18 10.97 1.89
C HIS A 60 3.99 12.48 1.69
N GLN A 61 4.87 13.30 2.29
CA GLN A 61 4.84 14.75 2.14
C GLN A 61 5.18 15.20 0.72
N ALA A 62 6.19 14.60 0.09
CA ALA A 62 6.60 14.98 -1.26
C ALA A 62 5.45 14.82 -2.29
N MET A 63 4.58 13.82 -2.13
CA MET A 63 3.44 13.65 -3.03
C MET A 63 2.34 14.70 -2.80
N ILE A 64 2.14 15.14 -1.55
CA ILE A 64 1.23 16.25 -1.24
C ILE A 64 1.74 17.53 -1.90
N ASP A 65 3.03 17.82 -1.72
CA ASP A 65 3.65 19.04 -2.24
C ASP A 65 3.61 19.11 -3.78
N GLN A 66 3.62 17.94 -4.45
CA GLN A 66 3.48 17.82 -5.90
C GLN A 66 2.02 17.87 -6.39
N GLY A 67 1.03 17.92 -5.49
CA GLY A 67 -0.39 17.87 -5.85
C GLY A 67 -0.86 16.54 -6.44
N ALA A 68 -0.06 15.48 -6.29
CA ALA A 68 -0.31 14.19 -6.92
C ALA A 68 -1.27 13.29 -6.12
N VAL A 69 -1.68 13.73 -4.92
CA VAL A 69 -2.64 13.01 -4.07
C VAL A 69 -4.08 13.24 -4.53
N GLU A 70 -4.39 14.36 -5.19
CA GLU A 70 -5.74 14.70 -5.68
C GLU A 70 -5.70 15.32 -7.09
N PRO A 71 -5.30 14.57 -8.12
CA PRO A 71 -5.40 15.05 -9.50
C PRO A 71 -6.87 15.15 -9.96
N PRO A 72 -7.17 15.88 -11.04
CA PRO A 72 -8.54 16.00 -11.56
C PRO A 72 -9.21 14.64 -11.80
N GLY A 73 -10.44 14.47 -11.32
CA GLY A 73 -11.21 13.22 -11.42
C GLY A 73 -10.82 12.14 -10.41
N VAL A 74 -9.95 12.46 -9.45
CA VAL A 74 -9.48 11.55 -8.41
C VAL A 74 -9.56 12.25 -7.06
N ARG A 75 -10.33 11.68 -6.13
CA ARG A 75 -10.48 12.21 -4.77
C ARG A 75 -9.75 11.31 -3.78
N ASN A 76 -8.93 11.89 -2.92
CA ASN A 76 -8.29 11.10 -1.89
C ASN A 76 -9.28 10.71 -0.79
N VAL A 77 -9.31 9.43 -0.45
CA VAL A 77 -10.12 8.88 0.65
C VAL A 77 -9.22 8.56 1.84
N VAL A 78 -8.03 8.00 1.57
CA VAL A 78 -7.01 7.71 2.58
C VAL A 78 -5.64 8.14 2.05
N TRP A 79 -4.89 8.87 2.86
CA TRP A 79 -3.48 9.17 2.64
C TRP A 79 -2.72 9.14 3.97
N ALA A 80 -2.18 7.99 4.32
CA ALA A 80 -1.66 7.73 5.66
C ALA A 80 -0.24 7.14 5.66
N VAL A 81 0.46 7.34 6.78
CA VAL A 81 1.71 6.64 7.12
C VAL A 81 1.44 5.79 8.36
N ALA A 82 1.77 4.51 8.30
CA ALA A 82 1.56 3.56 9.38
C ALA A 82 2.77 2.64 9.56
N GLU A 83 3.02 2.18 10.78
CA GLU A 83 4.00 1.13 11.03
C GLU A 83 3.50 -0.18 10.43
N VAL A 84 4.36 -0.89 9.70
CA VAL A 84 4.09 -2.25 9.24
C VAL A 84 4.38 -3.19 10.40
N GLY A 85 3.33 -3.53 11.15
CA GLY A 85 3.31 -4.63 12.10
C GLY A 85 3.06 -5.97 11.41
N ALA A 86 3.63 -7.04 11.96
CA ALA A 86 3.45 -8.39 11.47
C ALA A 86 2.02 -8.90 11.76
N GLU A 87 1.06 -8.64 10.88
CA GLU A 87 -0.12 -9.51 10.72
C GLU A 87 0.17 -10.54 9.61
N SER A 88 1.28 -11.25 9.78
CA SER A 88 1.62 -12.49 9.04
C SER A 88 2.85 -13.07 9.71
N ASP A 89 2.66 -13.45 10.97
CA ASP A 89 3.46 -14.51 11.52
C ASP A 89 2.98 -15.84 10.88
N ALA A 90 3.87 -16.56 10.20
CA ALA A 90 3.57 -17.91 9.72
C ALA A 90 3.44 -18.93 10.88
N SER A 91 3.58 -18.51 12.14
CA SER A 91 3.23 -19.25 13.36
C SER A 91 1.77 -19.03 13.81
N GLY A 92 1.04 -18.10 13.20
CA GLY A 92 -0.35 -17.81 13.57
C GLY A 92 -0.72 -16.33 13.50
N TRP A 93 -1.95 -16.00 13.85
CA TRP A 93 -2.45 -14.63 13.96
C TRP A 93 -3.17 -14.42 15.28
N THR A 94 -3.09 -13.25 15.88
CA THR A 94 -3.80 -12.94 17.13
C THR A 94 -5.00 -12.06 16.82
N ASP A 95 -6.19 -12.45 17.28
CA ASP A 95 -7.40 -11.66 17.04
C ASP A 95 -7.52 -10.44 17.96
N ARG A 96 -8.53 -9.61 17.70
CA ARG A 96 -8.80 -8.39 18.49
C ARG A 96 -9.16 -8.66 19.96
N ALA A 97 -9.54 -9.90 20.30
CA ALA A 97 -9.79 -10.33 21.66
C ALA A 97 -8.53 -10.89 22.35
N GLY A 98 -7.38 -10.89 21.67
CA GLY A 98 -6.10 -11.36 22.18
C GLY A 98 -5.91 -12.87 22.06
N GLN A 99 -6.76 -13.58 21.31
CA GLN A 99 -6.60 -15.02 21.11
C GLN A 99 -5.65 -15.32 19.95
N HIS A 100 -4.67 -16.18 20.17
CA HIS A 100 -3.72 -16.63 19.15
C HIS A 100 -4.27 -17.83 18.38
N HIS A 101 -4.38 -17.70 17.06
CA HIS A 101 -4.86 -18.69 16.12
C HIS A 101 -3.68 -19.25 15.32
N PRO A 102 -3.44 -20.57 15.31
CA PRO A 102 -2.37 -21.16 14.50
C PRO A 102 -2.65 -20.97 12.99
N PRO A 103 -1.62 -21.09 12.14
CA PRO A 103 -1.80 -20.97 10.69
C PRO A 103 -2.69 -22.11 10.21
N THR A 104 -3.67 -21.80 9.39
CA THR A 104 -4.47 -22.81 8.72
C THR A 104 -3.57 -23.53 7.72
N THR A 105 -3.04 -24.69 8.08
CA THR A 105 -2.42 -25.59 7.10
C THR A 105 -3.52 -26.01 6.13
N SER A 106 -3.42 -25.63 4.86
CA SER A 106 -4.32 -26.09 3.81
C SER A 106 -4.50 -27.62 3.87
N PRO A 107 -5.70 -28.14 3.57
CA PRO A 107 -6.01 -29.56 3.72
C PRO A 107 -5.15 -30.41 2.78
N GLU A 108 -4.61 -31.51 3.30
CA GLU A 108 -4.04 -32.60 2.51
C GLU A 108 -5.06 -33.02 1.43
N PRO A 109 -4.65 -33.22 0.16
CA PRO A 109 -5.54 -33.82 -0.82
C PRO A 109 -5.85 -35.26 -0.37
N PRO A 110 -7.08 -35.75 -0.56
CA PRO A 110 -7.42 -37.12 -0.19
C PRO A 110 -6.62 -38.11 -1.04
N GLY A 111 -5.86 -38.97 -0.38
CA GLY A 111 -5.27 -40.20 -0.93
C GLY A 111 -6.16 -41.41 -0.69
#